data_AF-A0A0M8WKI4-F1
#
_entry.id   AF-A0A0M8WKI4-F1
#
_cell.length_a   1.000
_cell.length_b   1.000
_cell.length_c   1.000
_cell.angle_alpha   90.00
_cell.angle_beta   90.00
_cell.angle_gamma   90.00
#
_symmetry.space_group_name_H-M   'P 1'
#
loop_
_entity.id
_entity.type
_entity.pdbx_description
1 polymer ?
#
loop_
_entity_poly.entity_id
_entity_poly.type
_entity_poly.pdbx_seq_one_letter_code
_entity_poly.pdbx_strand_id
1 'polypeptide(L)'
;MMAEMEKRGLISGHLPGYTYMIWLPNDRIKIGSVGREDRLLERWKEITADYVKAGYKDPIKPLAVFEGGKSKEAAIQGKFNHLRVQDELGEQFTPDPELIEYAENQRIPTDLAYLIPTYEKWWDQYAPKKGIDIPASAGDDWNF
;
A
#
# COMPACT_ATOMS: atom_id res chain seq x y z
N MET A 1 13.52 -31.22 -21.12
CA MET A 1 13.33 -30.06 -22.02
C MET A 1 12.90 -28.79 -21.27
N MET A 2 12.04 -28.86 -20.25
CA MET A 2 11.77 -27.71 -19.35
C MET A 2 13.02 -27.21 -18.59
N ALA A 3 13.92 -28.12 -18.21
CA ALA A 3 15.18 -27.81 -17.51
C ALA A 3 16.19 -26.99 -18.35
N GLU A 4 15.98 -26.83 -19.65
CA GLU A 4 16.88 -26.09 -20.54
C GLU A 4 16.43 -24.63 -20.72
N MET A 5 15.21 -24.30 -20.29
CA MET A 5 14.68 -22.94 -20.30
C MET A 5 15.24 -22.09 -19.15
N GLU A 6 15.51 -22.66 -17.98
CA GLU A 6 16.10 -21.95 -16.83
C GLU A 6 17.47 -21.34 -17.15
N LYS A 7 18.25 -21.98 -18.04
CA LYS A 7 19.64 -21.61 -18.35
C LYS A 7 19.79 -20.39 -19.26
N ARG A 8 18.69 -19.82 -19.75
CA ARG A 8 18.65 -18.64 -20.64
C ARG A 8 18.20 -17.34 -19.96
N GLY A 9 18.16 -17.29 -18.63
CA GLY A 9 17.66 -16.13 -17.87
C GLY A 9 16.12 -16.10 -17.74
N LEU A 10 15.49 -17.28 -17.75
CA LEU A 10 14.06 -17.48 -17.97
C LEU A 10 13.32 -17.99 -16.72
N ILE A 11 13.86 -17.70 -15.53
CA ILE A 11 13.08 -17.55 -14.31
C ILE A 11 13.15 -16.07 -13.97
N SER A 12 12.14 -15.29 -14.36
CA SER A 12 11.89 -14.01 -13.72
C SER A 12 11.41 -14.31 -12.30
N GLY A 13 12.33 -14.70 -11.43
CA GLY A 13 12.06 -14.90 -10.03
C GLY A 13 11.70 -13.55 -9.46
N HIS A 14 10.40 -13.24 -9.42
CA HIS A 14 9.91 -12.10 -8.66
C HIS A 14 10.53 -12.24 -7.26
N LEU A 15 11.31 -11.24 -6.85
CA LEU A 15 11.88 -11.24 -5.52
C LEU A 15 10.72 -11.35 -4.51
N PRO A 16 10.88 -12.15 -3.45
CA PRO A 16 9.75 -12.55 -2.61
C PRO A 16 9.00 -11.34 -2.06
N GLY A 17 7.68 -11.43 -2.09
CA GLY A 17 6.77 -10.43 -1.53
C GLY A 17 6.02 -9.62 -2.59
N TYR A 18 5.25 -8.65 -2.09
CA TYR A 18 4.28 -7.90 -2.85
C TYR A 18 4.53 -6.40 -2.71
N THR A 19 4.47 -5.66 -3.82
CA THR A 19 4.35 -4.21 -3.82
C THR A 19 2.88 -3.85 -3.95
N TYR A 20 2.44 -2.77 -3.30
CA TYR A 20 1.09 -2.25 -3.43
C TYR A 20 1.12 -0.76 -3.77
N MET A 21 0.05 -0.31 -4.43
CA MET A 21 -0.27 1.09 -4.63
C MET A 21 -1.66 1.36 -4.05
N ILE A 22 -1.77 2.39 -3.22
CA ILE A 22 -3.02 2.79 -2.57
C ILE A 22 -3.22 4.30 -2.69
N TRP A 23 -4.46 4.73 -2.88
CA TRP A 23 -4.89 6.11 -2.68
C TRP A 23 -5.04 6.36 -1.18
N LEU A 24 -4.47 7.47 -0.71
CA LEU A 24 -4.48 7.89 0.68
C LEU A 24 -5.58 8.95 0.91
N PRO A 25 -6.11 9.08 2.13
CA PRO A 25 -7.13 10.07 2.47
C PRO A 25 -6.76 11.55 2.28
N ASN A 26 -5.48 11.86 2.07
CA ASN A 26 -4.98 13.21 1.79
C ASN A 26 -4.77 13.49 0.30
N ASP A 27 -5.43 12.72 -0.57
CA ASP A 27 -5.32 12.81 -2.04
C ASP A 27 -3.89 12.60 -2.58
N ARG A 28 -3.16 11.67 -1.95
CA ARG A 28 -1.85 11.21 -2.41
C ARG A 28 -1.87 9.71 -2.67
N ILE A 29 -0.83 9.22 -3.35
CA ILE A 29 -0.63 7.80 -3.60
C ILE A 29 0.54 7.31 -2.73
N LYS A 30 0.35 6.17 -2.06
CA LYS A 30 1.44 5.46 -1.41
C LYS A 30 1.84 4.24 -2.22
N ILE A 31 3.16 4.09 -2.39
CA ILE A 31 3.81 2.91 -2.97
C ILE A 31 4.60 2.27 -1.85
N GLY A 32 4.37 0.99 -1.58
CA GLY A 32 5.07 0.26 -0.53
C GLY A 32 5.11 -1.23 -0.79
N SER A 33 5.83 -2.00 0.04
CA SER A 33 5.88 -3.45 -0.08
C SER A 33 5.70 -4.20 1.24
N VAL A 34 5.36 -5.48 1.11
CA VAL A 34 5.32 -6.47 2.19
C VAL A 34 6.03 -7.75 1.73
N GLY A 35 6.62 -8.49 2.67
CA GLY A 35 7.36 -9.72 2.34
C GLY A 35 6.47 -10.93 2.02
N ARG A 36 5.18 -10.88 2.36
CA ARG A 36 4.22 -12.00 2.19
C ARG A 36 2.83 -11.47 1.90
N GLU A 37 2.01 -12.29 1.24
CA GLU A 37 0.63 -11.94 0.86
C GLU A 37 -0.25 -11.63 2.07
N ASP A 38 -0.17 -12.48 3.10
CA ASP A 38 -0.97 -12.40 4.34
C ASP A 38 -0.77 -11.08 5.11
N ARG A 39 0.33 -10.36 4.83
CA ARG A 39 0.65 -9.06 5.42
C ARG A 39 0.02 -7.87 4.69
N LEU A 40 -0.50 -8.03 3.48
CA LEU A 40 -1.10 -6.92 2.70
C LEU A 40 -2.27 -6.29 3.47
N LEU A 41 -3.20 -7.12 3.92
CA LEU A 41 -4.39 -6.65 4.64
C LEU A 41 -4.02 -5.97 5.96
N GLU A 42 -3.09 -6.56 6.73
CA GLU A 42 -2.62 -5.96 7.98
C GLU A 42 -1.95 -4.62 7.74
N ARG A 43 -1.12 -4.53 6.69
CA ARG A 43 -0.44 -3.28 6.33
C ARG A 43 -1.43 -2.17 5.94
N TRP A 44 -2.48 -2.51 5.20
CA TRP A 44 -3.55 -1.56 4.85
C TRP A 44 -4.27 -1.03 6.09
N LYS A 45 -4.53 -1.90 7.08
CA LYS A 45 -5.13 -1.51 8.36
C LYS A 45 -4.21 -0.60 9.18
N GLU A 46 -2.92 -0.90 9.25
CA GLU A 46 -1.90 -0.06 9.91
C GLU A 46 -1.90 1.35 9.31
N ILE A 47 -1.79 1.46 7.99
CA ILE A 47 -1.79 2.75 7.29
C ILE A 47 -3.10 3.51 7.57
N THR A 48 -4.23 2.82 7.53
CA THR A 48 -5.53 3.43 7.85
C THR A 48 -5.57 3.97 9.26
N ALA A 49 -5.09 3.21 10.24
CA ALA A 49 -5.04 3.65 11.64
C ALA A 49 -4.15 4.88 11.83
N ASP A 50 -3.03 4.99 11.10
CA ASP A 50 -2.15 6.16 11.16
C ASP A 50 -2.84 7.41 10.59
N TYR A 51 -3.57 7.28 9.48
CA TYR A 51 -4.36 8.38 8.92
C TYR A 51 -5.53 8.78 9.81
N VAL A 52 -6.21 7.83 10.46
CA VAL A 52 -7.26 8.13 11.44
C VAL A 52 -6.70 8.91 12.63
N LYS A 53 -5.53 8.54 13.15
CA LYS A 53 -4.85 9.30 14.22
C LYS A 53 -4.49 10.72 13.78
N ALA A 54 -4.18 10.91 12.50
CA ALA A 54 -3.93 12.22 11.90
C ALA A 54 -5.22 13.02 11.60
N GLY A 55 -6.40 12.48 11.93
CA GLY A 55 -7.69 13.18 11.83
C GLY A 55 -8.47 12.93 10.52
N TYR A 56 -7.96 12.07 9.63
CA TYR A 56 -8.67 11.69 8.41
C TYR A 56 -9.82 10.73 8.73
N LYS A 57 -10.94 10.89 8.00
CA LYS A 57 -12.17 10.11 8.23
C LYS A 57 -12.48 9.13 7.10
N ASP A 58 -11.78 9.27 5.97
CA ASP A 58 -11.96 8.41 4.82
C ASP A 58 -10.97 7.23 4.87
N PRO A 59 -11.36 6.05 4.35
CA PRO A 59 -10.46 4.91 4.25
C PRO A 59 -9.42 5.14 3.15
N ILE A 60 -8.32 4.37 3.18
CA ILE A 60 -7.49 4.20 1.98
C ILE A 60 -8.28 3.49 0.88
N LYS A 61 -7.86 3.65 -0.39
CA LYS A 61 -8.39 2.90 -1.53
C LYS A 61 -7.26 2.12 -2.22
N PRO A 62 -7.24 0.78 -2.16
CA PRO A 62 -6.29 -0.02 -2.92
C PRO A 62 -6.45 0.19 -4.43
N LEU A 63 -5.34 0.36 -5.15
CA LEU A 63 -5.31 0.60 -6.59
C LEU A 63 -4.69 -0.58 -7.37
N ALA A 64 -3.52 -1.04 -6.92
CA ALA A 64 -2.78 -2.11 -7.58
C ALA A 64 -1.93 -2.92 -6.61
N VAL A 65 -1.64 -4.18 -6.97
CA VAL A 65 -0.70 -5.06 -6.25
C VAL A 65 0.17 -5.80 -7.27
N PHE A 66 1.45 -5.96 -6.96
CA PHE A 66 2.46 -6.55 -7.82
C PHE A 66 3.30 -7.57 -7.05
N GLU A 67 3.72 -8.63 -7.71
CA GLU A 67 4.83 -9.45 -7.19
C GLU A 67 6.19 -8.76 -7.39
N GLY A 68 7.09 -8.95 -6.43
CA GLY A 68 8.48 -8.45 -6.50
C GLY A 68 8.95 -7.64 -5.30
N GLY A 69 8.13 -7.55 -4.23
CA GLY A 69 8.50 -6.96 -2.93
C GLY A 69 9.24 -5.63 -3.04
N LYS A 70 10.30 -5.46 -2.25
CA LYS A 70 11.09 -4.21 -2.18
C LYS A 70 11.73 -3.79 -3.50
N SER A 71 12.09 -4.74 -4.36
CA SER A 71 12.75 -4.41 -5.63
C SER A 71 11.77 -3.87 -6.65
N LYS A 72 10.54 -4.41 -6.69
CA LYS A 72 9.47 -3.84 -7.51
C LYS A 72 9.05 -2.47 -6.97
N GLU A 73 8.93 -2.31 -5.65
CA GLU A 73 8.72 -1.02 -5.00
C GLU A 73 9.77 0.01 -5.44
N ALA A 74 11.06 -0.30 -5.29
CA ALA A 74 12.15 0.60 -5.66
C ALA A 74 12.13 0.96 -7.16
N ALA A 75 11.80 0.01 -8.04
CA ALA A 75 11.68 0.28 -9.47
C ALA A 75 10.53 1.25 -9.79
N ILE A 76 9.36 1.05 -9.17
CA ILE A 76 8.20 1.93 -9.38
C ILE A 76 8.47 3.31 -8.78
N GLN A 77 8.96 3.37 -7.53
CA GLN A 77 9.33 4.62 -6.88
C GLN A 77 10.42 5.38 -7.64
N GLY A 78 11.36 4.68 -8.27
CA GLY A 78 12.38 5.26 -9.14
C GLY A 78 11.79 5.87 -10.41
N LYS A 79 10.85 5.16 -11.06
CA LYS A 79 10.13 5.66 -12.25
C LYS A 79 9.39 6.96 -11.95
N PHE A 80 8.70 7.02 -10.80
CA PHE A 80 7.84 8.14 -10.42
C PHE A 80 8.49 9.08 -9.40
N ASN A 81 9.82 9.07 -9.28
CA ASN A 81 10.53 9.84 -8.26
C ASN A 81 10.26 11.35 -8.36
N HIS A 82 10.00 11.86 -9.56
CA HIS A 82 9.66 13.26 -9.80
C HIS A 82 8.31 13.69 -9.20
N LEU A 83 7.45 12.74 -8.81
CA LEU A 83 6.16 12.98 -8.16
C LEU A 83 6.24 12.84 -6.63
N ARG A 84 7.41 12.44 -6.09
CA ARG A 84 7.60 12.10 -4.68
C ARG A 84 7.38 13.32 -3.79
N VAL A 85 6.63 13.11 -2.71
CA VAL A 85 6.38 14.06 -1.63
C VAL A 85 6.77 13.40 -0.32
N GLN A 86 7.47 14.13 0.53
CA GLN A 86 7.85 13.68 1.87
C GLN A 86 7.32 14.69 2.87
N ASP A 87 6.44 14.23 3.77
CA ASP A 87 5.83 15.04 4.84
C ASP A 87 5.83 14.26 6.17
N GLU A 88 5.12 14.78 7.17
CA GLU A 88 4.97 14.18 8.50
C GLU A 88 4.26 12.81 8.50
N LEU A 89 3.50 12.48 7.44
CA LEU A 89 2.84 11.18 7.24
C LEU A 89 3.71 10.22 6.40
N GLY A 90 4.93 10.65 6.05
CA GLY A 90 5.95 9.84 5.41
C GLY A 90 6.03 10.04 3.89
N GLU A 91 6.69 9.09 3.22
CA GLU A 91 6.87 9.14 1.77
C GLU A 91 5.57 8.79 1.02
N GLN A 92 5.22 9.65 0.06
CA GLN A 92 4.01 9.60 -0.75
C GLN A 92 4.29 10.16 -2.16
N PHE A 93 3.29 10.12 -3.04
CA PHE A 93 3.39 10.58 -4.42
C PHE A 93 2.18 11.43 -4.80
N THR A 94 2.43 12.49 -5.57
CA THR A 94 1.36 13.30 -6.19
C THR A 94 0.52 12.43 -7.12
N PRO A 95 -0.83 12.56 -7.11
CA PRO A 95 -1.73 11.76 -7.94
C PRO A 95 -1.72 12.26 -9.40
N ASP A 96 -0.57 12.17 -10.06
CA ASP A 96 -0.43 12.54 -11.46
C ASP A 96 -1.17 11.52 -12.36
N PRO A 97 -1.80 11.96 -13.46
CA PRO A 97 -2.46 11.06 -14.41
C PRO A 97 -1.61 9.89 -14.87
N GLU A 98 -0.29 10.07 -15.10
CA GLU A 98 0.59 8.97 -15.51
C GLU A 98 0.68 7.88 -14.43
N LEU A 99 0.77 8.29 -13.15
CA LEU A 99 0.85 7.37 -12.02
C LEU A 99 -0.48 6.63 -11.81
N ILE A 100 -1.59 7.34 -11.98
CA ILE A 100 -2.95 6.77 -11.87
C ILE A 100 -3.17 5.75 -12.98
N GLU A 101 -2.92 6.13 -14.24
CA GLU A 101 -3.06 5.24 -15.40
C GLU A 101 -2.14 4.01 -15.25
N TYR A 102 -0.92 4.20 -14.74
CA TYR A 102 -0.03 3.08 -14.42
C TYR A 102 -0.66 2.12 -13.41
N ALA A 103 -1.26 2.62 -12.32
CA ALA A 103 -1.93 1.77 -11.34
C ALA A 103 -3.14 1.04 -11.93
N GLU A 104 -3.98 1.75 -12.68
CA GLU A 104 -5.22 1.23 -13.29
C GLU A 104 -4.98 0.15 -14.35
N ASN A 105 -3.86 0.24 -15.07
CA ASN A 105 -3.46 -0.77 -16.04
C ASN A 105 -2.95 -2.06 -15.39
N GLN A 106 -2.45 -1.97 -14.16
CA GLN A 106 -1.86 -3.11 -13.44
C GLN A 106 -2.91 -3.82 -12.60
N ARG A 107 -3.82 -3.04 -11.98
CA ARG A 107 -4.94 -3.52 -11.16
C ARG A 107 -4.49 -4.39 -9.98
N ILE A 108 -5.46 -4.85 -9.21
CA ILE A 108 -5.26 -5.89 -8.22
C ILE A 108 -5.48 -7.24 -8.93
N PRO A 109 -4.50 -8.17 -8.86
CA PRO A 109 -4.65 -9.52 -9.40
C PRO A 109 -5.92 -10.21 -8.90
N THR A 110 -6.57 -11.01 -9.76
CA THR A 110 -7.88 -11.63 -9.46
C THR A 110 -7.84 -12.50 -8.21
N ASP A 111 -6.74 -13.23 -8.01
CA ASP A 111 -6.47 -14.07 -6.84
C ASP A 111 -6.29 -13.25 -5.55
N LEU A 112 -5.99 -11.96 -5.65
CA LEU A 112 -5.89 -11.01 -4.54
C LEU A 112 -7.10 -10.07 -4.41
N ALA A 113 -8.07 -10.14 -5.33
CA ALA A 113 -9.22 -9.23 -5.35
C ALA A 113 -10.09 -9.35 -4.09
N TYR A 114 -10.03 -10.49 -3.38
CA TYR A 114 -10.72 -10.71 -2.10
C TYR A 114 -10.25 -9.76 -0.99
N LEU A 115 -9.05 -9.18 -1.10
CA LEU A 115 -8.49 -8.27 -0.11
C LEU A 115 -9.34 -6.98 0.01
N ILE A 116 -9.92 -6.51 -1.09
CA ILE A 116 -10.73 -5.29 -1.12
C ILE A 116 -11.98 -5.43 -0.25
N PRO A 117 -12.93 -6.36 -0.51
CA PRO A 117 -14.12 -6.50 0.32
C PRO A 117 -13.79 -6.93 1.76
N THR A 118 -12.67 -7.62 1.97
CA THR A 118 -12.21 -7.97 3.33
C THR A 118 -11.76 -6.73 4.10
N TYR A 119 -11.03 -5.83 3.44
CA TYR A 119 -10.63 -4.55 4.01
C TYR A 119 -11.83 -3.63 4.24
N GLU A 120 -12.74 -3.50 3.27
CA GLU A 120 -13.96 -2.69 3.38
C GLU A 120 -14.83 -3.15 4.55
N LYS A 121 -15.07 -4.47 4.66
CA LYS A 121 -15.81 -5.04 5.80
C LYS A 121 -15.14 -4.74 7.14
N TRP A 122 -13.81 -4.78 7.21
CA TRP A 122 -13.08 -4.38 8.41
C TRP A 122 -13.24 -2.89 8.69
N TRP A 123 -13.15 -2.04 7.66
CA TRP A 123 -13.33 -0.60 7.80
C TRP A 123 -14.73 -0.27 8.30
N ASP A 124 -15.78 -0.90 7.79
CA ASP A 124 -17.16 -0.69 8.28
C ASP A 124 -17.34 -1.03 9.78
N GLN A 125 -16.52 -1.95 10.29
CA GLN A 125 -16.50 -2.32 11.72
C GLN A 125 -15.58 -1.43 12.56
N TYR A 126 -14.50 -0.94 11.96
CA TYR A 126 -13.44 -0.16 12.59
C TYR A 126 -13.75 1.34 12.61
N ALA A 127 -14.34 1.86 11.54
CA ALA A 127 -14.70 3.26 11.36
C ALA A 127 -15.39 3.71 12.64
N PRO A 128 -14.82 4.70 13.34
CA PRO A 128 -15.21 5.01 14.70
C PRO A 128 -16.72 5.14 14.74
N LYS A 129 -17.38 4.29 15.54
CA LYS A 129 -18.80 4.45 15.85
C LYS A 129 -18.99 5.92 16.20
N LYS A 130 -19.65 6.64 15.30
CA LYS A 130 -19.72 8.10 15.25
C LYS A 130 -19.96 8.66 16.66
N GLY A 131 -18.94 9.24 17.29
CA GLY A 131 -19.06 9.90 18.59
C GLY A 131 -18.12 9.45 19.71
N ILE A 132 -17.06 8.68 19.46
CA ILE A 132 -15.99 8.50 20.47
C ILE A 132 -14.91 9.55 20.19
N ASP A 133 -14.83 10.57 21.05
CA ASP A 133 -13.63 11.40 21.20
C ASP A 133 -12.45 10.45 21.44
N ILE A 134 -11.54 10.39 20.48
CA ILE A 134 -10.22 9.80 20.72
C ILE A 134 -9.53 10.82 21.64
N PRO A 135 -9.27 10.52 22.93
CA PRO A 135 -8.55 11.45 23.77
C PRO A 135 -7.21 11.73 23.11
N ALA A 136 -6.91 13.02 22.93
CA ALA A 136 -5.61 13.47 22.48
C ALA A 136 -4.56 12.75 23.34
N SER A 137 -3.67 12.03 22.66
CA SER A 137 -2.42 11.45 23.15
C SER A 137 -2.25 11.45 24.67
N ALA A 138 -2.31 10.28 25.29
CA ALA A 138 -1.43 10.05 26.43
C ALA A 138 -0.01 10.24 25.88
N GLY A 139 0.55 11.42 26.18
CA GLY A 139 1.91 11.79 25.81
C GLY A 139 2.91 10.75 26.31
N ASP A 140 4.05 10.74 25.61
CA ASP A 140 5.37 10.40 26.12
C ASP A 140 5.50 9.16 26.99
N ASP A 141 6.04 8.08 26.40
CA ASP A 141 7.17 7.35 26.98
C ASP A 141 7.57 6.18 26.08
N TRP A 142 8.47 6.44 25.12
CA TRP A 142 9.37 5.42 24.59
C TRP A 142 10.77 6.01 24.49
N ASN A 143 11.50 5.95 25.61
CA ASN A 143 12.96 6.03 25.62
C ASN A 143 13.53 4.75 24.99
N PHE A 144 14.38 4.92 23.97
CA PHE A 144 15.42 3.96 23.59
C PHE A 144 16.76 4.71 23.52
#